data_AF-A0ABD6YJ57-F1
#
_entry.id   AF-A0ABD6YJ57-F1
#
_cell.length_a   1.000
_cell.length_b   1.000
_cell.length_c   1.000
_cell.angle_alpha   90.00
_cell.angle_beta   90.00
_cell.angle_gamma   90.00
#
_symmetry.space_group_name_H-M   'P 1'
#
loop_
_entity.id
_entity.type
_entity.pdbx_description
1 polymer ?
#
loop_
_entity_poly.entity_id
_entity_poly.type
_entity_poly.pdbx_seq_one_letter_code
_entity_poly.pdbx_strand_id
1 'polypeptide(L)' 'MGEFIRIYQSNILFQVEIVKGKLAANGIESFVKNEFVNNLSVMPINQDYILYVAEEDAAEAERIINETGDTET' A
#
# COMPACT_ATOMS: atom_id res chain seq x y z
N MET A 1 10.52 -16.11 -9.94
CA MET A 1 10.28 -15.08 -8.93
C MET A 1 9.28 -14.13 -9.56
N GLY A 2 8.05 -14.09 -9.05
CA GLY A 2 7.04 -13.18 -9.57
C GLY A 2 7.44 -11.73 -9.30
N GLU A 3 7.09 -10.85 -10.22
CA GLU A 3 7.30 -9.42 -10.05
C GLU A 3 6.30 -8.88 -9.01
N PHE A 4 6.76 -7.96 -8.17
CA PHE A 4 5.93 -7.31 -7.15
C PHE A 4 5.65 -5.88 -7.59
N ILE A 5 4.37 -5.53 -7.68
CA ILE A 5 3.92 -4.22 -8.12
C ILE A 5 3.40 -3.43 -6.92
N ARG A 6 3.81 -2.16 -6.84
CA ARG A 6 3.30 -1.20 -5.87
C ARG A 6 1.84 -0.86 -6.23
N ILE A 7 0.94 -1.00 -5.27
CA ILE A 7 -0.50 -0.68 -5.46
C ILE A 7 -1.03 0.40 -4.51
N TYR A 8 -0.31 0.73 -3.44
CA TYR A 8 -0.71 1.78 -2.50
C TYR A 8 0.52 2.34 -1.77
N GLN A 9 0.46 3.61 -1.35
CA GLN A 9 1.48 4.25 -0.52
C GLN A 9 0.82 5.23 0.44
N SER A 10 1.32 5.28 1.68
CA SER A 10 0.99 6.32 2.65
C SER A 10 2.18 6.56 3.58
N ASN A 11 2.28 7.76 4.15
CA ASN A 11 3.20 8.06 5.23
C ASN A 11 2.65 7.63 6.61
N ILE A 12 1.44 7.08 6.67
CA ILE A 12 0.79 6.56 7.87
C ILE A 12 0.63 5.05 7.74
N LEU A 13 1.38 4.28 8.56
CA LEU A 13 1.33 2.80 8.56
C LEU A 13 -0.09 2.26 8.72
N PHE A 14 -0.90 2.87 9.57
CA PHE A 14 -2.27 2.43 9.83
C PHE A 14 -3.14 2.41 8.56
N GLN A 15 -3.00 3.40 7.66
CA GLN A 15 -3.74 3.42 6.40
C GLN A 15 -3.33 2.26 5.49
N VAL A 16 -2.03 1.95 5.43
CA VAL A 16 -1.51 0.82 4.66
C VAL A 16 -2.00 -0.51 5.22
N GLU A 17 -2.02 -0.68 6.55
CA GLU A 17 -2.51 -1.90 7.20
C GLU A 17 -4.03 -2.10 7.00
N ILE A 18 -4.83 -1.01 6.93
CA ILE A 18 -6.24 -1.11 6.55
C ILE A 18 -6.38 -1.69 5.13
N VAL A 19 -5.64 -1.13 4.16
CA VAL A 19 -5.70 -1.60 2.77
C VAL A 19 -5.23 -3.05 2.66
N LYS A 20 -4.12 -3.39 3.32
CA LYS A 20 -3.63 -4.77 3.42
C LYS A 20 -4.66 -5.73 3.99
N GLY A 21 -5.36 -5.34 5.06
CA GLY A 21 -6.43 -6.14 5.65
C GLY A 21 -7.58 -6.38 4.69
N LYS A 22 -7.95 -5.37 3.87
CA LYS A 22 -8.96 -5.52 2.81
C LYS A 22 -8.53 -6.49 1.72
N LEU A 23 -7.29 -6.38 1.24
CA LEU A 23 -6.74 -7.30 0.24
C LEU A 23 -6.74 -8.74 0.79
N ALA A 24 -6.28 -8.93 2.03
CA ALA A 24 -6.29 -10.24 2.69
C ALA A 24 -7.71 -10.81 2.85
N ALA A 25 -8.71 -9.98 3.15
CA ALA A 25 -10.11 -10.40 3.23
C ALA A 25 -10.66 -10.90 1.88
N ASN A 26 -10.07 -10.47 0.76
CA ASN A 26 -10.38 -10.91 -0.60
C ASN A 26 -9.41 -11.97 -1.13
N GLY A 27 -8.56 -12.54 -0.26
CA GLY A 27 -7.62 -13.60 -0.62
C GLY A 27 -6.36 -13.14 -1.35
N ILE A 28 -6.10 -11.83 -1.40
CA ILE A 28 -4.91 -11.26 -2.04
C ILE A 28 -3.80 -11.07 -1.00
N GLU A 29 -2.68 -11.75 -1.20
CA GLU A 29 -1.50 -11.58 -0.37
C GLU A 29 -0.79 -10.27 -0.71
N SER A 30 -0.37 -9.51 0.31
CA SER A 30 0.31 -8.23 0.11
C SER A 30 1.37 -7.94 1.18
N PHE A 31 2.38 -7.17 0.78
CA PHE A 31 3.60 -6.93 1.55
C PHE A 31 3.85 -5.44 1.72
N VAL A 32 4.18 -5.04 2.95
CA VAL A 32 4.50 -3.64 3.27
C VAL A 32 6.02 -3.47 3.24
N LYS A 33 6.49 -2.51 2.45
CA LYS A 33 7.86 -2.03 2.46
C LYS A 33 7.91 -0.68 3.19
N ASN A 34 8.81 -0.56 4.16
CA ASN A 34 9.13 0.72 4.80
C ASN A 34 10.32 1.36 4.08
N GLU A 35 10.16 2.59 3.62
CA GLU A 35 11.23 3.39 3.05
C GLU A 35 11.47 4.64 3.92
N PHE A 36 12.70 4.75 4.42
CA PHE A 36 13.14 5.94 5.16
C PHE A 36 13.48 7.06 4.17
N VAL A 37 12.71 8.14 4.20
CA VAL A 37 12.99 9.34 3.40
C VAL A 37 13.89 10.27 4.20
N ASN A 38 15.21 10.03 4.14
CA ASN A 38 16.20 10.94 4.71
C ASN A 38 16.41 12.13 3.75
N ASN A 39 15.59 13.18 3.90
CA ASN A 39 15.92 14.46 3.29
C ASN A 39 17.06 15.11 4.09
N LEU A 40 18.26 15.14 3.50
CA LEU A 40 19.38 15.94 3.99
C LEU A 40 18.90 17.39 4.18
N SER A 41 18.87 17.83 5.45
CA SER A 41 18.54 19.15 5.99
C SER A 41 17.23 19.17 6.81
N VAL A 42 17.41 18.96 8.13
CA VAL A 42 16.65 19.59 9.23
C VAL A 42 15.14 19.30 9.44
N MET A 43 14.58 18.17 9.00
CA MET A 43 13.18 17.80 9.33
C MET A 43 13.01 16.33 9.79
N PRO A 44 11.96 16.02 10.58
CA PRO A 44 11.76 14.69 11.17
C PRO A 44 11.71 13.61 10.10
N ILE A 45 12.21 12.42 10.46
CA ILE A 45 12.26 11.22 9.61
C ILE A 45 10.86 10.94 9.07
N ASN A 46 10.61 11.26 7.80
CA ASN A 46 9.40 10.82 7.11
C ASN A 46 9.63 9.38 6.65
N GLN A 47 8.66 8.51 6.95
CA GLN A 47 8.66 7.13 6.50
C GLN A 47 7.54 6.96 5.49
N ASP A 48 7.87 6.40 4.34
CA ASP A 48 6.88 5.96 3.37
C ASP A 48 6.63 4.47 3.56
N TYR A 49 5.35 4.11 3.69
CA TYR A 49 4.89 2.74 3.72
C TYR A 49 4.26 2.42 2.38
N ILE A 50 4.83 1.46 1.68
CA ILE A 50 4.44 1.08 0.32
C ILE A 50 3.90 -0.34 0.35
N LEU A 51 2.71 -0.54 -0.19
CA LEU A 51 2.07 -1.83 -0.28
C LEU A 51 2.28 -2.44 -1.67
N TYR A 52 2.76 -3.68 -1.68
CA TYR A 52 3.04 -4.46 -2.88
C TYR A 52 2.18 -5.71 -2.94
N VAL A 53 1.81 -6.12 -4.14
CA VAL A 53 1.15 -7.40 -4.47
C VAL A 53 1.90 -8.09 -5.60
N ALA A 54 1.64 -9.37 -5.82
CA ALA A 54 2.10 -10.04 -7.03
C ALA A 54 1.47 -9.36 -8.26
N GLU A 55 2.22 -9.27 -9.36
CA GLU A 55 1.74 -8.68 -10.61
C GLU A 55 0.40 -9.27 -11.08
N GLU A 56 0.20 -10.58 -10.91
CA GLU A 56 -1.02 -11.29 -11.28
C GLU A 56 -2.28 -10.81 -10.53
N ASP A 57 -2.11 -10.27 -9.32
CA ASP A 57 -3.20 -9.75 -8.48
C ASP A 57 -3.38 -8.23 -8.59
N ALA A 58 -2.48 -7.52 -9.29
CA ALA A 58 -2.44 -6.06 -9.30
C ALA A 58 -3.77 -5.43 -9.76
N ALA A 59 -4.34 -5.94 -10.84
CA ALA A 59 -5.60 -5.42 -11.40
C ALA A 59 -6.81 -5.65 -10.47
N GLU A 60 -6.83 -6.73 -9.68
CA GLU A 60 -7.89 -6.97 -8.70
C GLU A 60 -7.68 -6.09 -7.46
N ALA A 61 -6.44 -5.99 -6.98
CA ALA A 61 -6.09 -5.15 -5.85
C ALA A 61 -6.45 -3.67 -6.09
N GLU A 62 -6.16 -3.14 -7.28
CA GLU A 62 -6.53 -1.78 -7.67
C GLU A 62 -8.05 -1.58 -7.68
N ARG A 63 -8.82 -2.56 -8.17
CA ARG A 63 -10.29 -2.50 -8.15
C ARG A 63 -10.83 -2.43 -6.72
N ILE A 64 -10.39 -3.32 -5.83
CA ILE A 64 -10.81 -3.35 -4.42
C ILE A 64 -10.49 -2.03 -3.70
N ILE A 65 -9.33 -1.44 -3.99
CA ILE A 65 -8.91 -0.16 -3.40
C ILE A 65 -9.81 0.97 -3.86
N ASN A 66 -10.09 1.05 -5.16
CA ASN A 66 -10.88 2.13 -5.75
C ASN A 66 -12.36 2.04 -5.40
N GLU A 67 -12.94 0.84 -5.29
CA GLU A 67 -14.34 0.64 -4.89
C GLU A 67 -14.67 1.22 -3.50
N THR A 68 -13.69 1.40 -2.62
CA THR A 68 -13.94 2.01 -1.31
C THR A 68 -13.75 3.53 -1.27
N GLY A 69 -13.19 4.13 -2.33
CA GLY A 69 -12.95 5.58 -2.43
C GLY A 69 -14.23 6.42 -2.55
N ASP A 70 -15.37 5.81 -2.89
CA ASP A 70 -16.64 6.49 -3.12
C ASP A 70 -17.54 6.64 -1.87
N THR A 71 -17.04 6.37 -0.66
CA THR A 71 -17.86 6.50 0.58
C THR A 71 -17.73 7.87 1.28
N GLU A 72 -17.20 8.89 0.60
CA GLU A 72 -17.20 10.28 1.08
C GLU A 72 -18.00 11.17 0.11
N THR A 73 -19.34 11.11 0.19
CA THR A 73 -20.25 12.13 -0.35
C THR A 73 -21.04 12.80 0.77
#